data_AF-A0AB38BQW8-F1
#
_entry.id   AF-A0AB38BQW8-F1
#
_cell.length_a   1.000
_cell.length_b   1.000
_cell.length_c   1.000
_cell.angle_alpha   90.00
_cell.angle_beta   90.00
_cell.angle_gamma   90.00
#
_symmetry.space_group_name_H-M   'P 1'
#
loop_
_entity.id
_entity.type
_entity.pdbx_description
1 polymer ?
#
loop_
_entity_poly.entity_id
_entity_poly.type
_entity_poly.pdbx_seq_one_letter_code
_entity_poly.pdbx_strand_id
1 'polypeptide(L)'
;MKLPTDLQVLEAIYNHYYEEFSNYQKGEENGRQSKVYLPIDCKLIATQLGVDSDIIFGRLYNHLNKLHSYENEDKSKVPLFALKVGADYKCVHFPMLSSVLAGLQADNSKFKTTVWLSSIAIVVSLTSLAISIVKMAQ
;
A
#
# COMPACT_ATOMS: atom_id res chain seq x y z
N MET A 1 13.55 -15.68 -2.44
CA MET A 1 12.54 -14.84 -1.76
C MET A 1 12.29 -13.59 -2.60
N LYS A 2 11.02 -13.19 -2.79
CA LYS A 2 10.65 -11.95 -3.50
C LYS A 2 10.37 -10.87 -2.46
N LEU A 3 11.04 -9.72 -2.55
CA LEU A 3 10.79 -8.60 -1.65
C LEU A 3 9.37 -8.06 -1.90
N PRO A 4 8.55 -7.85 -0.86
CA PRO A 4 7.22 -7.29 -1.02
C PRO A 4 7.32 -5.84 -1.48
N THR A 5 6.38 -5.39 -2.32
CA THR A 5 6.25 -3.98 -2.69
C THR A 5 5.55 -3.20 -1.57
N ASP A 6 5.62 -1.86 -1.62
CA ASP A 6 4.88 -1.02 -0.67
C ASP A 6 3.36 -1.27 -0.78
N LEU A 7 2.84 -1.49 -1.99
CA LEU A 7 1.46 -1.90 -2.22
C LEU A 7 1.12 -3.15 -1.41
N GLN A 8 1.93 -4.21 -1.49
CA GLN A 8 1.68 -5.47 -0.78
C GLN A 8 1.77 -5.32 0.74
N VAL A 9 2.72 -4.52 1.24
CA VAL A 9 2.86 -4.28 2.69
C VAL A 9 1.65 -3.52 3.23
N LEU A 10 1.27 -2.42 2.58
CA LEU A 10 0.14 -1.61 3.03
C LEU A 10 -1.20 -2.35 2.87
N GLU A 11 -1.36 -3.14 1.80
CA GLU A 11 -2.54 -3.98 1.59
C GLU A 11 -2.67 -5.08 2.64
N ALA A 12 -1.57 -5.75 2.99
CA ALA A 12 -1.58 -6.76 4.06
C ALA A 12 -1.97 -6.15 5.42
N ILE A 13 -1.40 -4.98 5.76
CA ILE A 13 -1.78 -4.25 6.97
C ILE A 13 -3.26 -3.85 6.92
N TYR A 14 -3.71 -3.23 5.83
CA TYR A 14 -5.10 -2.79 5.71
C TYR A 14 -6.07 -3.95 5.88
N ASN A 15 -5.89 -5.04 5.13
CA ASN A 15 -6.80 -6.18 5.16
C ASN A 15 -6.84 -6.87 6.53
N HIS A 16 -5.69 -6.98 7.20
CA HIS A 16 -5.64 -7.63 8.51
C HIS A 16 -6.30 -6.80 9.61
N TYR A 17 -6.14 -5.48 9.54
CA TYR A 17 -6.48 -4.58 10.64
C TYR A 17 -7.74 -3.73 10.42
N TYR A 18 -8.36 -3.78 9.24
CA TYR A 18 -9.53 -2.97 8.91
C TYR A 18 -10.70 -3.21 9.86
N GLU A 19 -10.97 -4.46 10.22
CA GLU A 19 -12.03 -4.80 11.16
C GLU A 19 -11.77 -4.20 12.55
N GLU A 20 -10.56 -4.36 13.08
CA GLU A 20 -10.16 -3.77 14.37
C GLU A 20 -10.26 -2.24 14.35
N PHE A 21 -9.84 -1.61 13.26
CA PHE A 21 -9.97 -0.17 13.08
C PHE A 21 -11.44 0.28 13.04
N SER A 22 -12.30 -0.48 12.36
CA SER A 22 -13.71 -0.14 12.14
C SER A 22 -14.56 -0.31 13.39
N ASN A 23 -14.29 -1.36 14.16
CA ASN A 23 -14.99 -1.69 15.40
C ASN A 23 -14.54 -0.83 16.61
N TYR A 24 -13.67 0.16 16.42
CA TYR A 24 -13.24 1.05 17.49
C TYR A 24 -14.42 1.81 18.12
N GLN A 25 -14.59 1.63 19.44
CA GLN A 25 -15.47 2.44 20.28
C GLN A 25 -14.64 3.24 21.30
N LYS A 26 -14.97 4.53 21.47
CA LYS A 26 -14.24 5.43 22.38
C LYS A 26 -14.66 5.12 23.83
N GLY A 27 -13.70 4.72 24.67
CA GLY A 27 -13.93 4.49 26.11
C GLY A 27 -14.14 3.03 26.51
N GLU A 28 -14.07 2.08 25.59
CA GLU A 28 -13.96 0.65 25.91
C GLU A 28 -12.52 0.28 26.30
N GLU A 29 -12.35 -0.80 27.08
CA GLU A 29 -11.07 -1.36 27.55
C GLU A 29 -10.16 -1.91 26.43
N ASN A 30 -10.39 -1.53 25.17
CA ASN A 30 -9.61 -1.96 24.01
C ASN A 30 -8.22 -1.29 24.00
N GLY A 31 -7.85 -0.55 25.06
CA GLY A 31 -6.50 -0.02 25.34
C GLY A 31 -6.06 1.19 24.50
N ARG A 32 -6.74 1.48 23.38
CA ARG A 32 -6.31 2.47 22.38
C ARG A 32 -6.72 3.89 22.75
N GLN A 33 -5.74 4.79 22.77
CA GLN A 33 -5.94 6.22 23.11
C GLN A 33 -6.47 7.06 21.94
N SER A 34 -6.38 6.55 20.71
CA SER A 34 -6.84 7.23 19.49
C SER A 34 -7.33 6.24 18.46
N LYS A 35 -8.44 6.57 17.79
CA LYS A 35 -8.94 5.81 16.64
C LYS A 35 -7.95 5.83 15.48
N VAL A 36 -7.23 6.95 15.30
CA VAL A 36 -6.45 7.27 14.11
C VAL A 36 -5.18 6.42 14.01
N TYR A 37 -4.49 6.25 15.13
CA TYR A 37 -3.29 5.44 15.22
C TYR A 37 -3.63 4.03 15.69
N LEU A 38 -3.14 3.04 14.95
CA LEU A 38 -3.39 1.64 15.19
C LEU A 38 -2.06 0.92 15.41
N PRO A 39 -1.83 0.28 16.58
CA PRO A 39 -0.65 -0.57 16.77
C PRO A 39 -0.69 -1.74 15.79
N ILE A 40 0.46 -2.06 15.20
CA ILE A 40 0.57 -3.19 14.27
C ILE A 40 1.67 -4.15 14.71
N ASP A 41 1.41 -5.44 14.52
CA ASP A 41 2.40 -6.50 14.67
C ASP A 41 3.16 -6.69 13.34
N CYS A 42 4.37 -6.12 13.26
CA CYS A 42 5.25 -6.29 12.11
C CYS A 42 5.65 -7.76 11.87
N LYS A 43 5.71 -8.59 12.91
CA LYS A 43 6.06 -10.02 12.80
C LYS A 43 4.94 -10.81 12.14
N LEU A 44 3.70 -10.50 12.51
CA LEU A 44 2.52 -11.09 11.89
C LEU A 44 2.45 -10.78 10.38
N ILE A 45 2.63 -9.50 10.02
CA ILE A 45 2.63 -9.06 8.62
C ILE A 45 3.81 -9.66 7.85
N ALA A 46 4.99 -9.74 8.45
CA ALA A 46 6.15 -10.41 7.86
C ALA A 46 5.88 -11.88 7.56
N THR A 47 5.20 -12.58 8.47
CA THR A 47 4.82 -13.99 8.31
C THR A 47 3.88 -14.16 7.13
N GLN A 48 2.87 -13.29 6.98
CA GLN A 48 1.95 -13.30 5.84
C GLN A 48 2.67 -13.08 4.49
N LEU A 49 3.73 -12.27 4.49
CA LEU A 49 4.48 -11.90 3.28
C LEU A 49 5.73 -12.77 3.05
N GLY A 50 6.03 -13.71 3.95
CA GLY A 50 7.19 -14.61 3.83
C GLY A 50 8.54 -13.88 3.88
N VAL A 51 8.65 -12.83 4.71
CA VAL A 51 9.88 -12.04 4.89
C VAL A 51 10.22 -11.86 6.37
N ASP A 52 11.40 -11.31 6.64
CA ASP A 52 11.82 -10.94 7.99
C ASP A 52 11.01 -9.74 8.54
N SER A 53 10.70 -9.74 9.84
CA SER A 53 9.96 -8.65 10.50
C SER A 53 10.66 -7.30 10.41
N ASP A 54 11.99 -7.28 10.37
CA ASP A 54 12.78 -6.05 10.27
C ASP A 54 12.67 -5.43 8.87
N ILE A 55 12.35 -6.22 7.84
CA ILE A 55 12.05 -5.70 6.50
C ILE A 55 10.73 -4.91 6.52
N ILE A 56 9.71 -5.41 7.21
CA ILE A 56 8.42 -4.72 7.36
C ILE A 56 8.60 -3.44 8.17
N PHE A 57 9.27 -3.54 9.32
CA PHE A 57 9.59 -2.38 10.15
C PHE A 57 10.41 -1.35 9.38
N GLY A 58 11.46 -1.78 8.69
CA GLY A 58 12.33 -0.90 7.89
C GLY A 58 11.58 -0.19 6.77
N ARG A 59 10.70 -0.89 6.04
CA ARG A 59 9.85 -0.26 5.02
C ARG A 59 8.92 0.79 5.62
N LEU A 60 8.26 0.48 6.73
CA LEU A 60 7.33 1.41 7.37
C LEU A 60 8.06 2.62 7.95
N TYR A 61 9.09 2.38 8.78
CA TYR A 61 9.76 3.43 9.53
C TYR A 61 10.74 4.26 8.70
N ASN A 62 11.55 3.64 7.84
CA ASN A 62 12.62 4.34 7.12
C ASN A 62 12.16 4.88 5.75
N HIS A 63 11.24 4.19 5.08
CA HIS A 63 10.82 4.53 3.72
C HIS A 63 9.47 5.23 3.69
N LEU A 64 8.39 4.50 4.00
CA LEU A 64 7.01 4.97 3.88
C LEU A 64 6.70 6.14 4.81
N ASN A 65 7.18 6.07 6.06
CA ASN A 65 7.01 7.17 7.00
C ASN A 65 7.71 8.44 6.50
N LYS A 66 8.95 8.33 6.02
CA LYS A 66 9.69 9.47 5.49
C LYS A 66 9.00 10.08 4.26
N LEU A 67 8.41 9.24 3.41
CA LEU A 67 7.79 9.69 2.16
C LEU A 67 6.44 10.37 2.37
N HIS A 68 5.64 9.88 3.32
CA HIS A 68 4.25 10.30 3.41
C HIS A 68 3.95 11.21 4.61
N SER A 69 4.78 11.21 5.66
CA SER A 69 4.57 12.12 6.81
C SER A 69 4.53 13.58 6.37
N TYR A 70 3.68 14.36 7.02
CA TYR A 70 3.54 15.79 6.75
C TYR A 70 3.59 16.62 8.03
N GLU A 71 3.80 17.92 7.85
CA GLU A 71 3.80 18.92 8.91
C GLU A 71 2.61 19.86 8.68
N ASN A 72 1.84 20.10 9.73
CA ASN A 72 0.73 21.04 9.72
C ASN A 72 1.24 22.49 9.83
N GLU A 73 0.35 23.46 9.61
CA GLU A 73 0.67 24.90 9.72
C GLU A 73 1.16 25.30 11.12
N ASP A 74 0.74 24.57 12.16
CA ASP A 74 1.17 24.74 13.56
C ASP A 74 2.51 24.05 13.89
N LYS A 75 3.21 23.52 12.87
CA LYS A 75 4.44 22.71 12.98
C LYS A 75 4.26 21.36 13.66
N SER A 76 3.03 20.91 13.92
CA SER A 76 2.79 19.55 14.39
C SER A 76 3.06 18.55 13.26
N LYS A 77 3.80 17.49 13.57
CA LYS A 77 4.12 16.44 12.60
C LYS A 77 3.11 15.32 12.70
N VAL A 78 2.57 14.91 11.56
CA VAL A 78 1.66 13.78 11.42
C VAL A 78 2.40 12.64 10.74
N PRO A 79 3.01 11.71 11.51
CA PRO A 79 3.70 10.57 10.94
C PRO A 79 2.73 9.54 10.39
N LEU A 80 3.08 8.91 9.26
CA LEU A 80 2.38 7.72 8.78
C LEU A 80 2.62 6.53 9.72
N PHE A 81 3.82 6.39 10.27
CA PHE A 81 4.20 5.35 11.22
C PHE A 81 4.97 5.95 12.40
N ALA A 82 4.42 5.78 13.59
CA ALA A 82 4.98 6.27 14.84
C ALA A 82 5.49 5.09 15.67
N LEU A 83 6.71 5.21 16.22
CA LEU A 83 7.25 4.19 17.13
C LEU A 83 6.43 4.07 18.42
N LYS A 84 5.84 5.19 18.86
CA LYS A 84 5.05 5.26 20.08
C LYS A 84 3.97 6.34 19.98
N VAL A 85 2.74 6.00 20.36
CA VAL A 85 1.61 6.93 20.49
C VAL A 85 0.91 6.63 21.82
N GLY A 86 1.06 7.52 22.80
CA GLY A 86 0.60 7.24 24.15
C GLY A 86 1.29 6.00 24.73
N ALA A 87 0.51 4.97 25.07
CA ALA A 87 1.00 3.68 25.56
C ALA A 87 1.31 2.67 24.43
N ASP A 88 0.79 2.90 23.23
CA ASP A 88 0.89 1.96 22.11
C ASP A 88 2.23 2.11 21.38
N TYR A 89 2.79 0.99 20.93
CA TYR A 89 4.04 0.92 20.18
C TYR A 89 3.79 0.52 18.72
N LYS A 90 4.66 0.97 17.80
CA LYS A 90 4.63 0.65 16.36
C LYS A 90 3.24 0.89 15.75
N CYS A 91 2.80 2.14 15.78
CA CYS A 91 1.48 2.55 15.35
C CYS A 91 1.49 3.10 13.93
N VAL A 92 0.51 2.72 13.12
CA VAL A 92 0.25 3.31 11.80
C VAL A 92 -0.92 4.29 11.89
N HIS A 93 -0.79 5.43 11.20
CA HIS A 93 -1.92 6.33 10.94
C HIS A 93 -2.84 5.71 9.89
N PHE A 94 -3.84 4.94 10.33
CA PHE A 94 -4.61 4.04 9.48
C PHE A 94 -5.40 4.74 8.35
N PRO A 95 -6.05 5.90 8.57
CA PRO A 95 -6.69 6.63 7.47
C PRO A 95 -5.71 7.05 6.38
N MET A 96 -4.51 7.46 6.77
CA MET A 96 -3.47 7.93 5.85
C MET A 96 -2.88 6.75 5.08
N LEU A 97 -2.65 5.61 5.75
CA LEU A 97 -2.32 4.36 5.08
C LEU A 97 -3.35 4.02 4.00
N SER A 98 -4.65 4.13 4.30
CA SER A 98 -5.71 3.81 3.33
C SER A 98 -5.67 4.72 2.10
N SER A 99 -5.42 6.02 2.27
CA SER A 99 -5.24 6.96 1.16
C SER A 99 -4.02 6.63 0.30
N VAL A 100 -2.88 6.32 0.92
CA VAL A 100 -1.65 5.93 0.21
C VAL A 100 -1.88 4.61 -0.55
N LEU A 101 -2.50 3.62 0.10
CA LEU A 101 -2.84 2.34 -0.50
C LEU A 101 -3.74 2.50 -1.72
N ALA A 102 -4.79 3.32 -1.63
CA ALA A 102 -5.69 3.59 -2.75
C ALA A 102 -4.94 4.21 -3.95
N GLY A 103 -3.99 5.13 -3.70
CA GLY A 103 -3.12 5.67 -4.73
C GLY A 103 -2.28 4.60 -5.42
N LEU A 104 -1.60 3.76 -4.64
CA LEU A 104 -0.79 2.65 -5.17
C LEU A 104 -1.63 1.63 -5.96
N GLN A 105 -2.85 1.33 -5.51
CA GLN A 105 -3.77 0.44 -6.23
C GLN A 105 -4.23 1.07 -7.55
N ALA A 106 -4.56 2.36 -7.55
CA ALA A 106 -4.95 3.08 -8.76
C ALA A 106 -3.81 3.10 -9.79
N ASP A 107 -2.57 3.37 -9.37
CA ASP A 107 -1.41 3.40 -10.25
C ASP A 107 -1.07 2.01 -10.81
N ASN A 108 -1.12 0.98 -9.97
CA ASN A 108 -0.95 -0.41 -10.40
C ASN A 108 -2.03 -0.83 -11.40
N SER A 109 -3.28 -0.42 -11.18
CA SER A 109 -4.40 -0.67 -12.10
C SER A 109 -4.18 0.00 -13.45
N LYS A 110 -3.87 1.31 -13.46
CA LYS A 110 -3.58 2.07 -14.68
C LYS A 110 -2.44 1.48 -15.49
N PHE A 111 -1.36 1.05 -14.81
CA PHE A 111 -0.23 0.42 -15.49
C PHE A 111 -0.66 -0.88 -16.19
N LYS A 112 -1.40 -1.75 -15.49
CA LYS A 112 -1.91 -3.00 -16.05
C LYS A 112 -2.85 -2.78 -17.23
N THR A 113 -3.80 -1.86 -17.12
CA THR A 113 -4.74 -1.55 -18.22
C THR A 113 -4.01 -0.99 -19.43
N THR A 114 -3.01 -0.14 -19.21
CA THR A 114 -2.22 0.45 -20.29
C THR A 114 -1.40 -0.62 -21.02
N VAL A 115 -0.67 -1.46 -20.28
CA VAL A 115 0.13 -2.54 -20.88
C VAL A 115 -0.76 -3.52 -21.65
N TRP A 116 -1.93 -3.85 -21.12
CA TRP A 116 -2.89 -4.72 -21.79
C TRP A 116 -3.41 -4.11 -23.09
N LEU A 117 -3.79 -2.83 -23.07
CA LEU A 117 -4.25 -2.11 -24.26
C LEU A 117 -3.16 -1.99 -25.32
N SER A 118 -1.92 -1.66 -24.92
CA SER A 118 -0.77 -1.63 -25.83
C SER A 118 -0.50 -2.99 -26.45
N SER A 119 -0.62 -4.06 -25.67
CA SER A 119 -0.44 -5.43 -26.18
C SER A 119 -1.47 -5.78 -27.27
N ILE A 120 -2.73 -5.39 -27.07
CA ILE A 120 -3.79 -5.57 -28.08
C ILE A 120 -3.50 -4.74 -29.33
N ALA A 121 -3.11 -3.48 -29.17
CA ALA A 121 -2.79 -2.60 -30.29
C ALA A 121 -1.65 -3.17 -31.15
N ILE A 122 -0.62 -3.75 -30.53
CA ILE A 122 0.48 -4.42 -31.23
C ILE A 122 -0.05 -5.61 -32.05
N VAL A 123 -0.89 -6.46 -31.47
CA VAL A 123 -1.47 -7.61 -32.17
C VAL A 123 -2.30 -7.16 -33.38
N VAL A 124 -3.16 -6.15 -33.21
CA VAL A 124 -3.98 -5.59 -34.31
C VAL A 124 -3.10 -4.97 -35.41
N SER A 125 -2.02 -4.27 -35.03
CA SER A 125 -1.09 -3.68 -35.98
C SER A 125 -0.38 -4.75 -36.82
N LEU A 126 0.11 -5.81 -36.17
CA LEU A 126 0.77 -6.93 -36.85
C LEU A 126 -0.17 -7.68 -37.80
N THR A 127 -1.42 -7.94 -37.40
CA THR A 127 -2.40 -8.60 -38.27
C THR A 127 -2.78 -7.74 -39.46
N SER A 128 -2.98 -6.43 -39.25
CA SER A 128 -3.26 -5.48 -40.33
C SER A 128 -2.11 -5.41 -41.34
N LEU A 129 -0.87 -5.38 -40.85
CA LEU A 129 0.33 -5.38 -41.69
C LEU A 129 0.42 -6.67 -42.51
N ALA A 130 0.21 -7.84 -41.88
CA ALA A 130 0.25 -9.12 -42.56
C ALA A 130 -0.81 -9.21 -43.68
N ILE A 131 -2.05 -8.78 -43.40
CA ILE A 131 -3.13 -8.73 -44.41
C ILE A 131 -2.75 -7.80 -45.57
N SER A 132 -2.16 -6.65 -45.26
CA SER A 132 -1.75 -5.67 -46.28
C SER A 132 -0.65 -6.23 -47.19
N ILE A 133 0.35 -6.91 -46.63
CA ILE A 133 1.42 -7.56 -47.40
C ILE A 133 0.85 -8.67 -48.29
N VAL A 134 -0.04 -9.53 -47.76
CA VAL A 134 -0.69 -10.59 -48.54
C VAL A 134 -1.49 -10.01 -49.71
N LYS A 135 -2.24 -8.93 -49.48
CA LYS A 135 -2.99 -8.24 -50.54
C LYS A 135 -2.10 -7.62 -51.62
N MET A 136 -0.90 -7.15 -51.29
CA MET A 136 0.04 -6.60 -52.27
C MET A 136 0.72 -7.69 -53.12
N ALA A 137 0.79 -8.93 -52.62
CA ALA A 137 1.44 -10.04 -53.30
C ALA A 137 0.51 -10.84 -54.24
N GLN A 138 -0.81 -10.58 -54.21
CA GLN A 138 -1.81 -11.11 -55.13
C GLN A 138 -2.04 -10.16 -56.31
#